data_AF-A0A366H6K4-F1
#
_entry.id   AF-A0A366H6K4-F1
#
_cell.length_a   1.000
_cell.length_b   1.000
_cell.length_c   1.000
_cell.angle_alpha   90.00
_cell.angle_beta   90.00
_cell.angle_gamma   90.00
#
_symmetry.space_group_name_H-M   'P 1'
#
loop_
_entity.id
_entity.type
_entity.pdbx_description
1 polymer ?
#
loop_
_entity_poly.entity_id
_entity_poly.type
_entity_poly.pdbx_seq_one_letter_code
_entity_poly.pdbx_strand_id
1 'polypeptide(L)'
;MEQSSDLDPAAVFAGALSIWNACWQAVDHDPKRNLSEVYHGGDEFMRQLMRVASLFESWCADRVDFECLDDVWPYLLEDRFGDACLEVMGPECFASFDEMDCLRVALHLRLPVKVLEGLAVPVNLTEENTNSESSFCQLQIRTVRRSEPEGDIRQYGANDDPEDPDYGPVIYGLYGLESDGIAEHIADRDTYAGAKALALKLAPGIPFPEVPTLLDSFPRHDS
;
A
#
# COMPACT_ATOMS: atom_id res chain seq x y z
N MET A 1 -23.14 16.87 0.02
CA MET A 1 -23.18 16.84 -1.45
C MET A 1 -22.25 15.70 -1.81
N GLU A 2 -22.79 14.49 -1.96
CA GLU A 2 -22.02 13.29 -2.29
C GLU A 2 -21.46 13.47 -3.70
N GLN A 3 -20.14 13.51 -3.84
CA GLN A 3 -19.51 13.36 -5.15
C GLN A 3 -19.71 11.89 -5.56
N SER A 4 -20.52 11.68 -6.59
CA SER A 4 -20.42 10.48 -7.43
C SER A 4 -18.97 10.44 -7.92
N SER A 5 -18.16 9.48 -7.48
CA SER A 5 -16.87 9.23 -8.11
C SER A 5 -17.16 8.60 -9.48
N ASP A 6 -17.35 9.47 -10.48
CA ASP A 6 -17.39 9.02 -11.86
C ASP A 6 -15.99 8.48 -12.17
N LEU A 7 -15.88 7.14 -12.25
CA LEU A 7 -14.64 6.44 -12.61
C LEU A 7 -14.05 7.06 -13.88
N ASP A 8 -12.73 7.26 -13.91
CA ASP A 8 -12.06 7.68 -15.14
C ASP A 8 -12.09 6.52 -16.16
N PRO A 9 -12.85 6.63 -17.27
CA PRO A 9 -12.96 5.55 -18.23
C PRO A 9 -11.63 5.22 -18.92
N ALA A 10 -10.73 6.22 -19.04
CA ALA A 10 -9.40 6.00 -19.61
C ALA A 10 -8.55 5.17 -18.65
N ALA A 11 -8.60 5.46 -17.35
CA ALA A 11 -7.89 4.69 -16.32
C ALA A 11 -8.39 3.24 -16.27
N VAL A 12 -9.71 3.02 -16.25
CA VAL A 12 -10.30 1.68 -16.24
C VAL A 12 -9.91 0.90 -17.49
N PHE A 13 -9.98 1.52 -18.67
CA PHE A 13 -9.61 0.85 -19.92
C PHE A 13 -8.11 0.51 -19.96
N ALA A 14 -7.25 1.47 -19.57
CA ALA A 14 -5.81 1.28 -19.50
C ALA A 14 -5.44 0.14 -18.54
N GLY A 15 -6.04 0.10 -17.36
CA GLY A 15 -5.83 -0.97 -16.38
C GLY A 15 -6.26 -2.34 -16.93
N ALA A 16 -7.46 -2.45 -17.51
CA ALA A 16 -7.93 -3.70 -18.08
C ALA A 16 -7.04 -4.19 -19.24
N LEU A 17 -6.57 -3.27 -20.09
CA LEU A 17 -5.63 -3.58 -21.17
C LEU A 17 -4.28 -4.04 -20.63
N SER A 18 -3.78 -3.39 -19.57
CA SER A 18 -2.54 -3.79 -18.90
C SER A 18 -2.62 -5.23 -18.39
N ILE A 19 -3.70 -5.60 -17.69
CA ILE A 19 -3.89 -6.99 -17.21
C ILE A 19 -3.96 -7.98 -18.37
N TRP A 20 -4.70 -7.64 -19.42
CA TRP A 20 -4.81 -8.48 -20.62
C TRP A 20 -3.43 -8.77 -21.22
N ASN A 21 -2.64 -7.72 -21.44
CA ASN A 21 -1.30 -7.84 -22.01
C ASN A 21 -0.36 -8.67 -21.12
N ALA A 22 -0.35 -8.39 -19.81
CA ALA A 22 0.46 -9.13 -18.85
C ALA A 22 0.11 -10.62 -18.81
N CYS A 23 -1.19 -10.95 -18.86
CA CYS A 23 -1.67 -12.32 -18.91
C CYS A 23 -1.20 -13.07 -20.17
N TRP A 24 -1.28 -12.45 -21.35
CA TRP A 24 -0.81 -13.09 -22.58
C TRP A 24 0.71 -13.28 -22.62
N GLN A 25 1.46 -12.29 -22.12
CA GLN A 25 2.91 -12.43 -21.97
C GLN A 25 3.26 -13.58 -21.01
N ALA A 26 2.53 -13.72 -19.89
CA ALA A 26 2.74 -14.82 -18.94
C ALA A 26 2.41 -16.20 -19.54
N VAL A 27 1.36 -16.31 -20.38
CA VAL A 27 0.98 -17.56 -21.05
C VAL A 27 1.99 -17.97 -22.13
N ASP A 28 2.60 -17.02 -22.84
CA ASP A 28 3.69 -17.31 -23.78
C ASP A 28 4.89 -17.99 -23.10
N HIS A 29 5.08 -17.74 -21.80
CA HIS A 29 6.10 -18.38 -20.96
C HIS A 29 5.64 -19.67 -20.27
N ASP A 30 4.33 -19.93 -20.16
CA ASP A 30 3.74 -21.18 -19.66
C ASP A 30 2.52 -21.64 -20.51
N PRO A 31 2.75 -22.36 -21.62
CA PRO A 31 1.70 -22.75 -22.57
C PRO A 31 0.68 -23.75 -22.01
N LYS A 32 0.81 -24.20 -20.76
CA LYS A 32 -0.20 -25.04 -20.09
C LYS A 32 -1.33 -24.23 -19.46
N ARG A 33 -1.17 -22.91 -19.30
CA ARG A 33 -2.22 -22.02 -18.79
C ARG A 33 -3.19 -21.64 -19.91
N ASN A 34 -4.32 -22.35 -19.99
CA ASN A 34 -5.42 -21.98 -20.90
C ASN A 34 -6.42 -21.05 -20.21
N LEU A 35 -6.16 -19.74 -20.24
CA LEU A 35 -7.03 -18.72 -19.63
C LEU A 35 -8.46 -18.71 -20.21
N SER A 36 -8.63 -19.14 -21.47
CA SER A 36 -9.95 -19.21 -22.10
C SER A 36 -10.82 -20.32 -21.51
N GLU A 37 -10.22 -21.40 -21.00
CA GLU A 37 -10.94 -22.48 -20.31
C GLU A 37 -11.34 -22.07 -18.89
N VAL A 38 -10.51 -21.27 -18.20
CA VAL A 38 -10.76 -20.80 -16.83
C VAL A 38 -12.00 -19.89 -16.76
N TYR A 39 -12.20 -19.05 -17.77
CA TYR A 39 -13.30 -18.08 -17.81
C TYR A 39 -14.41 -18.44 -18.81
N HIS A 40 -14.44 -19.66 -19.34
CA HIS A 40 -15.44 -20.08 -20.33
C HIS A 40 -15.52 -19.20 -21.60
N GLY A 41 -14.41 -18.55 -21.99
CA GLY A 41 -14.29 -17.72 -23.18
C GLY A 41 -13.69 -16.33 -22.93
N GLY A 42 -13.26 -15.68 -24.01
CA GLY A 42 -12.59 -14.38 -23.95
C GLY A 42 -13.48 -13.22 -23.48
N ASP A 43 -14.78 -13.27 -23.79
CA ASP A 43 -15.72 -12.20 -23.40
C ASP A 43 -15.88 -12.12 -21.87
N GLU A 44 -16.04 -13.26 -21.20
CA GLU A 44 -16.18 -13.28 -19.75
C GLU A 44 -14.85 -12.94 -19.07
N PHE A 45 -13.72 -13.38 -19.63
CA PHE A 45 -12.41 -12.94 -19.14
C PHE A 45 -12.28 -11.42 -19.20
N MET A 46 -12.60 -10.78 -20.33
CA MET A 46 -12.58 -9.32 -20.46
C MET A 46 -13.50 -8.62 -19.45
N ARG A 47 -14.68 -9.18 -19.15
CA ARG A 47 -15.56 -8.63 -18.10
C ARG A 47 -14.89 -8.65 -16.73
N GLN A 48 -14.19 -9.73 -16.39
CA GLN A 48 -13.45 -9.80 -15.12
C GLN A 48 -12.31 -8.79 -15.09
N LEU A 49 -11.56 -8.61 -16.18
CA LEU A 49 -10.51 -7.59 -16.26
C LEU A 49 -11.07 -6.17 -16.07
N MET A 50 -12.18 -5.85 -16.74
CA MET A 50 -12.88 -4.57 -16.57
C MET A 50 -13.38 -4.37 -15.14
N ARG A 51 -13.90 -5.43 -14.50
CA ARG A 51 -14.34 -5.40 -13.09
C ARG A 51 -13.16 -5.09 -12.16
N VAL A 52 -12.03 -5.78 -12.32
CA VAL A 52 -10.81 -5.57 -11.51
C VAL A 52 -10.33 -4.12 -11.65
N ALA A 53 -10.17 -3.64 -12.87
CA ALA A 53 -9.73 -2.26 -13.13
C ALA A 53 -10.71 -1.22 -12.57
N SER A 54 -12.02 -1.45 -12.68
CA SER A 54 -13.04 -0.56 -12.12
C SER A 54 -13.04 -0.53 -10.60
N LEU A 55 -12.86 -1.70 -9.96
CA LEU A 55 -12.80 -1.79 -8.50
C LEU A 55 -11.56 -1.08 -7.97
N PHE A 56 -10.41 -1.32 -8.61
CA PHE A 56 -9.16 -0.66 -8.25
C PHE A 56 -9.25 0.86 -8.42
N GLU A 57 -9.80 1.33 -9.54
CA GLU A 57 -10.00 2.76 -9.78
C GLU A 57 -10.89 3.41 -8.72
N SER A 58 -12.02 2.77 -8.42
CA SER A 58 -12.91 3.22 -7.35
C SER A 58 -12.21 3.29 -6.00
N TRP A 59 -11.40 2.27 -5.69
CA TRP A 59 -10.66 2.19 -4.43
C TRP A 59 -9.59 3.30 -4.35
N CYS A 60 -8.88 3.55 -5.45
CA CYS A 60 -7.85 4.57 -5.55
C CYS A 60 -8.41 5.99 -5.42
N ALA A 61 -9.58 6.28 -6.00
CA ALA A 61 -10.23 7.59 -5.92
C ALA A 61 -10.32 8.14 -4.48
N ASP A 62 -10.57 7.26 -3.51
CA ASP A 62 -10.71 7.65 -2.09
C ASP A 62 -9.38 7.61 -1.32
N ARG A 63 -8.41 6.79 -1.76
CA ARG A 63 -7.26 6.38 -0.93
C ARG A 63 -5.91 6.82 -1.46
N VAL A 64 -5.79 7.12 -2.74
CA VAL A 64 -4.53 7.59 -3.34
C VAL A 64 -4.48 9.11 -3.27
N ASP A 65 -3.32 9.64 -2.93
CA ASP A 65 -3.02 11.06 -3.09
C ASP A 65 -2.49 11.35 -4.49
N PHE A 66 -3.41 11.63 -5.43
CA PHE A 66 -3.05 11.92 -6.82
C PHE A 66 -2.22 13.19 -6.98
N GLU A 67 -2.20 14.11 -6.00
CA GLU A 67 -1.33 15.29 -6.05
C GLU A 67 0.14 14.93 -5.87
N CYS A 68 0.44 13.78 -5.29
CA CYS A 68 1.79 13.23 -5.11
C CYS A 68 2.24 12.30 -6.25
N LEU A 69 1.42 12.12 -7.30
CA LEU A 69 1.78 11.32 -8.47
C LEU A 69 2.43 12.20 -9.55
N ASP A 70 3.65 11.85 -9.94
CA ASP A 70 4.34 12.51 -11.07
C ASP A 70 3.82 12.02 -12.43
N ASP A 71 3.27 10.81 -12.48
CA ASP A 71 2.82 10.16 -13.70
C ASP A 71 1.35 10.45 -14.00
N VAL A 72 1.02 10.54 -15.28
CA VAL A 72 -0.38 10.61 -15.73
C VAL A 72 -1.06 9.28 -15.44
N TRP A 73 -2.11 9.32 -14.62
CA TRP A 73 -2.71 8.14 -14.02
C TRP A 73 -3.07 7.00 -14.99
N PRO A 74 -3.81 7.22 -16.10
CA PRO A 74 -4.06 6.16 -17.08
C PRO A 74 -2.79 5.52 -17.67
N TYR A 75 -1.71 6.29 -17.88
CA TYR A 75 -0.46 5.75 -18.45
C TYR A 75 0.29 4.89 -17.44
N LEU A 76 0.32 5.31 -16.17
CA LEU A 76 0.86 4.49 -15.09
C LEU A 76 0.13 3.14 -15.02
N LEU A 77 -1.19 3.14 -15.14
CA LEU A 77 -1.98 1.91 -15.14
C LEU A 77 -1.70 1.05 -16.37
N GLU A 78 -1.68 1.63 -17.57
CA GLU A 78 -1.39 0.90 -18.81
C GLU A 78 -0.03 0.18 -18.71
N ASP A 79 0.99 0.86 -18.19
CA ASP A 79 2.37 0.37 -18.17
C ASP A 79 2.64 -0.64 -17.05
N ARG A 80 1.98 -0.55 -15.89
CA ARG A 80 2.40 -1.29 -14.67
C ARG A 80 1.32 -2.09 -13.97
N PHE A 81 0.03 -1.79 -14.20
CA PHE A 81 -1.05 -2.37 -13.38
C PHE A 81 -1.20 -3.88 -13.56
N GLY A 82 -1.10 -4.36 -14.81
CA GLY A 82 -1.24 -5.77 -15.12
C GLY A 82 -0.19 -6.63 -14.42
N ASP A 83 1.08 -6.23 -14.48
CA ASP A 83 2.17 -6.94 -13.82
C ASP A 83 1.99 -6.93 -12.29
N ALA A 84 1.64 -5.77 -11.72
CA ALA A 84 1.36 -5.68 -10.29
C ALA A 84 0.19 -6.58 -9.84
N CYS A 85 -0.86 -6.72 -10.67
CA CYS A 85 -1.95 -7.67 -10.39
C CYS A 85 -1.46 -9.12 -10.38
N LEU A 86 -0.57 -9.49 -11.32
CA LEU A 86 -0.04 -10.85 -11.41
C LEU A 86 0.98 -11.20 -10.31
N GLU A 87 1.63 -10.20 -9.72
CA GLU A 87 2.44 -10.39 -8.51
C GLU A 87 1.57 -10.70 -7.27
N VAL A 88 0.34 -10.16 -7.23
CA VAL A 88 -0.60 -10.32 -6.11
C VAL A 88 -1.39 -11.62 -6.21
N MET A 89 -1.86 -11.98 -7.41
CA MET A 89 -2.64 -13.20 -7.64
C MET A 89 -2.51 -13.76 -9.07
N GLY A 90 -2.73 -15.07 -9.20
CA GLY A 90 -2.80 -15.72 -10.51
C GLY A 90 -4.01 -15.26 -11.32
N PRO A 91 -3.95 -15.29 -12.67
CA PRO A 91 -5.05 -14.90 -13.53
C PRO A 91 -6.36 -15.62 -13.24
N GLU A 92 -6.29 -16.87 -12.76
CA GLU A 92 -7.43 -17.69 -12.38
C GLU A 92 -8.25 -17.16 -11.18
N CYS A 93 -7.68 -16.23 -10.41
CA CYS A 93 -8.30 -15.70 -9.20
C CYS A 93 -8.97 -14.33 -9.41
N PHE A 94 -8.96 -13.73 -10.62
CA PHE A 94 -9.54 -12.40 -10.83
C PHE A 94 -11.05 -12.30 -10.53
N ALA A 95 -11.77 -13.43 -10.56
CA ALA A 95 -13.18 -13.45 -10.19
C ALA A 95 -13.40 -13.14 -8.69
N SER A 96 -12.43 -13.47 -7.83
CA SER A 96 -12.49 -13.20 -6.39
C SER A 96 -11.80 -11.91 -5.97
N PHE A 97 -11.21 -11.15 -6.91
CA PHE A 97 -10.51 -9.90 -6.61
C PHE A 97 -11.40 -8.91 -5.84
N ASP A 98 -10.86 -8.34 -4.77
CA ASP A 98 -11.59 -7.47 -3.83
C ASP A 98 -10.83 -6.19 -3.40
N GLU A 99 -11.32 -5.49 -2.37
CA GLU A 99 -10.69 -4.26 -1.86
C GLU A 99 -9.32 -4.49 -1.21
N MET A 100 -9.07 -5.67 -0.64
CA MET A 100 -7.78 -5.98 -0.02
C MET A 100 -6.73 -6.23 -1.10
N ASP A 101 -7.12 -6.90 -2.18
CA ASP A 101 -6.26 -7.02 -3.35
C ASP A 101 -5.95 -5.65 -3.97
N CYS A 102 -6.86 -4.67 -3.90
CA CYS A 102 -6.55 -3.29 -4.31
C CYS A 102 -5.41 -2.69 -3.47
N LEU A 103 -5.43 -2.87 -2.15
CA LEU A 103 -4.33 -2.41 -1.28
C LEU A 103 -3.02 -3.08 -1.69
N ARG A 104 -3.01 -4.41 -1.84
CA ARG A 104 -1.81 -5.18 -2.22
C ARG A 104 -1.25 -4.67 -3.54
N VAL A 105 -2.09 -4.52 -4.57
CA VAL A 105 -1.67 -3.99 -5.88
C VAL A 105 -1.14 -2.55 -5.75
N ALA A 106 -1.77 -1.70 -4.94
CA ALA A 106 -1.29 -0.32 -4.72
C ALA A 106 0.10 -0.28 -4.05
N LEU A 107 0.40 -1.23 -3.14
CA LEU A 107 1.72 -1.39 -2.53
C LEU A 107 2.77 -1.81 -3.58
N HIS A 108 2.45 -2.77 -4.46
CA HIS A 108 3.32 -3.19 -5.56
C HIS A 108 3.58 -2.06 -6.57
N LEU A 109 2.56 -1.25 -6.86
CA LEU A 109 2.68 -0.07 -7.70
C LEU A 109 3.45 1.08 -7.03
N ARG A 110 3.61 1.03 -5.69
CA ARG A 110 4.19 2.09 -4.86
C ARG A 110 3.40 3.40 -4.97
N LEU A 111 2.08 3.30 -4.93
CA LEU A 111 1.21 4.47 -4.98
C LEU A 111 1.29 5.26 -3.65
N PRO A 112 1.09 6.58 -3.68
CA PRO A 112 0.95 7.41 -2.47
C PRO A 112 -0.39 7.13 -1.78
N VAL A 113 -0.52 5.97 -1.15
CA VAL A 113 -1.73 5.59 -0.40
C VAL A 113 -1.77 6.39 0.90
N LYS A 114 -2.87 7.11 1.13
CA LYS A 114 -3.18 7.82 2.37
C LYS A 114 -3.36 6.81 3.50
N VAL A 115 -2.66 7.03 4.61
CA VAL A 115 -2.77 6.17 5.79
C VAL A 115 -4.04 6.54 6.56
N LEU A 116 -5.13 5.84 6.23
CA LEU A 116 -6.42 5.97 6.88
C LEU A 116 -6.57 4.94 8.00
N GLU A 117 -7.42 5.23 8.99
CA GLU A 117 -7.69 4.28 10.08
C GLU A 117 -8.24 2.95 9.55
N GLY A 118 -7.72 1.84 10.08
CA GLY A 118 -8.14 0.48 9.70
C GLY A 118 -7.46 -0.07 8.43
N LEU A 119 -6.66 0.72 7.71
CA LEU A 119 -5.90 0.23 6.56
C LEU A 119 -4.49 -0.18 7.01
N ALA A 120 -4.11 -1.44 6.73
CA ALA A 120 -2.78 -1.97 7.01
C ALA A 120 -1.78 -1.44 5.98
N VAL A 121 -1.34 -0.19 6.13
CA VAL A 121 -0.35 0.44 5.25
C VAL A 121 1.00 0.47 5.95
N PRO A 122 2.09 0.03 5.29
CA PRO A 122 3.44 0.21 5.80
C PRO A 122 3.78 1.69 6.03
N VAL A 123 4.05 2.07 7.27
CA VAL A 123 4.53 3.41 7.66
C VAL A 123 5.93 3.31 8.21
N ASN A 124 6.78 4.28 7.88
CA ASN A 124 8.13 4.44 8.41
C ASN A 124 8.59 5.90 8.27
N LEU A 125 8.11 6.76 9.15
CA LEU A 125 8.41 8.20 9.14
C LEU A 125 9.43 8.51 10.21
N THR A 126 10.43 9.32 9.88
CA THR A 126 11.44 9.78 10.83
C THR A 126 11.52 11.30 10.77
N GLU A 127 11.49 11.95 11.93
CA GLU A 127 11.57 13.40 12.06
C GLU A 127 12.59 13.81 13.12
N GLU A 128 13.21 14.97 12.92
CA GLU A 128 14.15 15.53 13.89
C GLU A 128 13.45 15.88 15.21
N ASN A 129 14.07 15.49 16.32
CA ASN A 129 13.54 15.79 17.63
C ASN A 129 13.78 17.28 17.97
N THR A 130 12.70 18.02 18.14
CA THR A 130 12.76 19.45 18.50
C THR A 130 13.19 19.69 19.95
N ASN A 131 13.19 18.66 20.79
CA ASN A 131 13.59 18.77 22.19
C ASN A 131 15.11 18.53 22.35
N SER A 132 15.87 19.63 22.52
CA SER A 132 17.33 19.60 22.68
C SER A 132 17.84 18.93 23.96
N GLU A 133 16.97 18.67 24.95
CA GLU A 133 17.35 17.99 26.20
C GLU A 133 17.17 16.46 26.11
N SER A 134 16.56 15.97 25.05
CA SER A 134 16.37 14.53 24.79
C SER A 134 17.68 13.87 24.33
N SER A 135 17.93 12.62 24.75
CA SER A 135 18.99 11.79 24.19
C SER A 135 18.68 11.33 22.76
N PHE A 136 17.39 11.19 22.43
CA PHE A 136 16.95 10.89 21.06
C PHE A 136 17.07 12.12 20.16
N CYS A 137 17.86 12.03 19.10
CA CYS A 137 18.02 13.09 18.10
C CYS A 137 16.89 13.08 17.07
N GLN A 138 16.22 11.95 16.87
CA GLN A 138 15.06 11.82 16.00
C GLN A 138 13.98 10.98 16.68
N LEU A 139 12.73 11.17 16.25
CA LEU A 139 11.63 10.27 16.56
C LEU A 139 11.18 9.58 15.26
N GLN A 140 10.77 8.32 15.38
CA GLN A 140 10.27 7.53 14.27
C GLN A 140 8.91 6.92 14.60
N ILE A 141 7.96 7.04 13.68
CA ILE A 141 6.69 6.31 13.71
C ILE A 141 6.75 5.27 12.60
N ARG A 142 6.60 3.99 12.96
CA ARG A 142 6.53 2.91 11.98
C ARG A 142 5.42 1.92 12.27
N THR A 143 4.84 1.32 11.25
CA THR A 143 3.94 0.19 11.43
C THR A 143 4.70 -1.07 11.79
N VAL A 144 4.16 -1.80 12.76
CA VAL A 144 4.70 -3.08 13.22
C VAL A 144 3.56 -4.08 13.33
N ARG A 145 3.91 -5.36 13.21
CA ARG A 145 3.02 -6.48 13.49
C ARG A 145 3.67 -7.39 14.53
N ARG A 146 2.83 -8.08 15.31
CA ARG A 146 3.27 -8.97 16.37
C ARG A 146 2.98 -10.40 15.97
N SER A 147 3.98 -11.29 16.03
CA SER A 147 3.76 -12.71 15.79
C SER A 147 2.92 -13.33 16.90
N GLU A 148 2.07 -14.29 16.53
CA GLU A 148 1.34 -15.13 17.47
C GLU A 148 1.90 -16.57 17.42
N PRO A 149 2.09 -17.24 18.58
CA PRO A 149 1.85 -16.79 19.96
C PRO A 149 3.06 -16.12 20.62
N GLU A 150 4.21 -16.07 19.94
CA GLU A 150 5.53 -15.74 20.52
C GLU A 150 5.65 -14.27 20.94
N GLY A 151 4.91 -13.38 20.27
CA GLY A 151 4.86 -11.97 20.62
C GLY A 151 6.01 -11.15 20.03
N ASP A 152 6.76 -11.68 19.07
CA ASP A 152 7.87 -10.96 18.44
C ASP A 152 7.33 -9.80 17.61
N ILE A 153 7.88 -8.60 17.82
CA ILE A 153 7.51 -7.41 17.07
C ILE A 153 8.43 -7.26 15.87
N ARG A 154 7.85 -7.15 14.67
CA ARG A 154 8.57 -6.91 13.42
C ARG A 154 7.94 -5.74 12.67
N GLN A 155 8.77 -5.02 11.92
CA GLN A 155 8.26 -3.97 11.04
C GLN A 155 7.34 -4.57 9.98
N TYR A 156 6.19 -3.93 9.77
CA TYR A 156 5.27 -4.28 8.70
C TYR A 156 5.69 -3.55 7.43
N GLY A 157 6.05 -4.31 6.40
CA GLY A 157 6.57 -3.83 5.11
C GLY A 157 5.64 -4.08 3.93
N ALA A 158 5.97 -3.51 2.77
CA ALA A 158 5.13 -3.59 1.56
C ALA A 158 4.93 -5.00 1.00
N ASN A 159 5.80 -5.94 1.35
CA ASN A 159 5.72 -7.34 0.91
C ASN A 159 5.05 -8.25 1.96
N ASP A 160 4.65 -7.70 3.10
CA ASP A 160 3.99 -8.47 4.13
C ASP A 160 2.50 -8.63 3.81
N ASP A 161 1.99 -9.85 3.96
CA ASP A 161 0.56 -10.12 3.81
C ASP A 161 -0.23 -9.50 4.98
N PRO A 162 -1.19 -8.58 4.72
CA PRO A 162 -2.05 -8.03 5.76
C PRO A 162 -2.88 -9.09 6.51
N GLU A 163 -3.15 -10.24 5.88
CA GLU A 163 -3.99 -11.31 6.42
C GLU A 163 -3.18 -12.53 6.91
N ASP A 164 -1.87 -12.37 7.05
CA ASP A 164 -0.97 -13.41 7.56
C ASP A 164 -1.47 -13.92 8.93
N PRO A 165 -1.97 -15.17 9.02
CA PRO A 165 -2.60 -15.68 10.23
C PRO A 165 -1.62 -15.88 11.38
N ASP A 166 -0.31 -15.85 11.11
CA ASP A 166 0.74 -15.94 12.11
C ASP A 166 0.96 -14.60 12.84
N TYR A 167 0.23 -13.54 12.47
CA TYR A 167 0.37 -12.21 13.05
C TYR A 167 -0.97 -11.61 13.48
N GLY A 168 -0.89 -10.81 14.56
CA GLY A 168 -1.99 -9.95 14.98
C GLY A 168 -2.14 -8.69 14.08
N PRO A 169 -3.10 -7.82 14.41
CA PRO A 169 -3.33 -6.60 13.64
C PRO A 169 -2.10 -5.67 13.63
N VAL A 170 -1.95 -4.93 12.54
CA VAL A 170 -0.89 -3.91 12.41
C VAL A 170 -1.15 -2.77 13.40
N ILE A 171 -0.10 -2.36 14.10
CA ILE A 171 -0.10 -1.25 15.07
C ILE A 171 1.03 -0.27 14.73
N TYR A 172 1.02 0.89 15.38
CA TYR A 172 2.00 1.97 15.19
C TYR A 172 2.95 2.03 16.38
N GLY A 173 4.21 1.70 16.14
CA GLY A 173 5.28 1.86 17.12
C GLY A 173 5.94 3.24 17.01
N LEU A 174 6.06 3.92 18.14
CA LEU A 174 6.89 5.12 18.30
C LEU A 174 8.26 4.71 18.84
N TYR A 175 9.31 5.18 18.17
CA TYR A 175 10.70 4.92 18.50
C TYR A 175 11.47 6.23 18.64
N GLY A 176 12.45 6.24 19.53
CA GLY A 176 13.47 7.29 19.61
C GLY A 176 14.75 6.78 18.97
N LEU A 177 15.38 7.58 18.12
CA LEU A 177 16.69 7.26 17.55
C LEU A 177 17.76 8.07 18.24
N GLU A 178 18.81 7.39 18.71
CA GLU A 178 20.01 8.04 19.22
C GLU A 178 20.96 8.43 18.08
N SER A 179 22.02 9.16 18.41
CA SER A 179 23.03 9.61 17.43
C SER A 179 23.78 8.49 16.72
N ASP A 180 23.73 7.27 17.25
CA ASP A 180 24.31 6.07 16.63
C ASP A 180 23.34 5.37 15.65
N GLY A 181 22.12 5.89 15.51
CA GLY A 181 21.07 5.35 14.64
C GLY A 181 20.31 4.16 15.23
N ILE A 182 20.56 3.77 16.49
CA ILE A 182 19.82 2.71 17.15
C ILE A 182 18.44 3.23 17.55
N ALA A 183 17.39 2.51 17.10
CA ALA A 183 16.02 2.81 17.44
C ALA A 183 15.61 2.12 18.75
N GLU A 184 15.27 2.90 19.76
CA GLU A 184 14.69 2.43 21.01
C GLU A 184 13.17 2.55 21.00
N HIS A 185 12.48 1.50 21.43
CA HIS A 185 11.03 1.49 21.52
C HIS A 185 10.55 2.40 22.65
N ILE A 186 9.58 3.28 22.34
CA ILE A 186 8.95 4.16 23.32
C ILE A 186 7.55 3.66 23.67
N ALA A 187 6.70 3.42 22.67
CA ALA A 187 5.32 2.96 22.89
C ALA A 187 4.64 2.45 21.62
N ASP A 188 3.64 1.59 21.80
CA ASP A 188 2.73 1.13 20.74
C ASP A 188 1.39 1.87 20.79
N ARG A 189 0.76 2.11 19.63
CA ARG A 189 -0.56 2.71 19.47
C ARG A 189 -1.34 2.02 18.36
N ASP A 190 -2.66 1.94 18.52
CA ASP A 190 -3.53 1.31 17.52
C ASP A 190 -3.72 2.20 16.28
N THR A 191 -3.47 3.51 16.40
CA THR A 191 -3.65 4.48 15.29
C THR A 191 -2.45 5.40 15.12
N TYR A 192 -2.23 5.84 13.88
CA TYR A 192 -1.23 6.85 13.54
C TYR A 192 -1.43 8.14 14.36
N ALA A 193 -2.67 8.64 14.42
CA ALA A 193 -3.00 9.84 15.17
C ALA A 193 -2.63 9.70 16.66
N GLY A 194 -2.80 8.52 17.25
CA GLY A 194 -2.37 8.22 18.61
C GLY A 194 -0.86 8.24 18.79
N ALA A 195 -0.10 7.69 17.84
CA ALA A 195 1.37 7.72 17.84
C ALA A 195 1.89 9.15 17.67
N LYS A 196 1.36 9.91 16.71
CA LYS A 196 1.69 11.32 16.48
C LYS A 196 1.38 12.19 17.70
N ALA A 197 0.21 12.02 18.32
CA ALA A 197 -0.15 12.77 19.51
C ALA A 197 0.79 12.50 20.70
N LEU A 198 1.36 11.29 20.79
CA LEU A 198 2.39 10.99 21.77
C LEU A 198 3.73 11.65 21.40
N ALA A 199 4.15 11.55 20.13
CA ALA A 199 5.37 12.19 19.65
C ALA A 199 5.35 13.71 19.91
N LEU A 200 4.24 14.39 19.62
CA LEU A 200 4.04 15.82 19.90
C LEU A 200 4.14 16.19 21.38
N LYS A 201 3.78 15.27 22.29
CA LYS A 201 3.96 15.49 23.74
C LYS A 201 5.41 15.36 24.18
N LEU A 202 6.18 14.49 23.54
CA LEU A 202 7.61 14.28 23.83
C LEU A 202 8.49 15.36 23.20
N ALA A 203 8.13 15.80 22.00
CA ALA A 203 8.83 16.79 21.19
C ALA A 203 7.83 17.80 20.61
N PRO A 204 7.46 18.85 21.37
CA PRO A 204 6.54 19.87 20.89
C PRO A 204 7.03 20.52 19.59
N GLY A 205 6.16 20.54 18.57
CA GLY A 205 6.48 21.11 17.26
C GLY A 205 7.15 20.15 16.26
N ILE A 206 7.30 18.86 16.59
CA ILE A 206 7.80 17.87 15.63
C ILE A 206 6.89 17.79 14.39
N PRO A 207 7.43 17.85 13.15
CA PRO A 207 6.64 18.13 11.95
C PRO A 207 6.04 16.88 11.28
N PHE A 208 5.63 15.86 12.05
CA PHE A 208 4.95 14.70 11.48
C PHE A 208 3.66 15.11 10.73
N PRO A 209 3.38 14.57 9.53
CA PRO A 209 2.24 14.95 8.71
C PRO A 209 0.90 14.66 9.41
N GLU A 210 -0.18 15.32 9.00
CA GLU A 210 -1.53 15.00 9.53
C GLU A 210 -2.04 13.68 8.98
N VAL A 211 -1.83 13.43 7.70
CA VAL A 211 -2.14 12.17 7.02
C VAL A 211 -0.89 11.77 6.24
N PRO A 212 -0.16 10.74 6.67
CA PRO A 212 1.01 10.29 5.94
C PRO A 212 0.59 9.52 4.68
N THR A 213 1.50 9.46 3.73
CA THR A 213 1.39 8.62 2.54
C THR A 213 2.44 7.51 2.58
N LEU A 214 2.21 6.43 1.83
CA LEU A 214 3.21 5.35 1.67
C LEU A 214 4.57 5.88 1.16
N LEU A 215 4.58 6.89 0.28
CA LEU A 215 5.80 7.46 -0.29
C LEU A 215 6.68 8.13 0.77
N ASP A 216 6.07 8.72 1.79
CA ASP A 216 6.81 9.32 2.92
C ASP A 216 7.62 8.27 3.71
N SER A 217 7.25 7.00 3.59
CA SER A 217 7.84 5.88 4.32
C SER A 217 8.96 5.16 3.55
N PHE A 218 9.04 5.39 2.23
CA PHE A 218 10.05 4.80 1.35
C PHE A 218 10.45 5.83 0.28
N PRO A 219 11.38 6.75 0.59
CA PRO A 219 11.84 7.71 -0.41
C PRO A 219 12.34 6.96 -1.65
N ARG A 220 11.93 7.43 -2.83
CA ARG A 220 12.44 6.88 -4.10
C ARG A 220 13.96 6.95 -4.07
N HIS A 221 14.62 5.82 -4.23
CA HIS A 221 16.02 5.83 -4.62
C HIS A 221 16.08 6.37 -6.04
N ASP A 222 16.29 7.68 -6.17
CA ASP A 222 16.66 8.29 -7.44
C ASP A 222 17.92 7.58 -7.92
N SER A 223 17.78 6.85 -9.03
CA SER A 223 18.88 6.19 -9.74
C SER A 223 19.55 7.16 -10.69
#